data_AF-A0A7S0FJW3-F1
#
_entry.id   AF-A0A7S0FJW3-F1
#
_cell.length_a   1.000
_cell.length_b   1.000
_cell.length_c   1.000
_cell.angle_alpha   90.00
_cell.angle_beta   90.00
_cell.angle_gamma   90.00
#
_symmetry.space_group_name_H-M   'P 1'
#
loop_
_entity.id
_entity.type
_entity.pdbx_description
1 polymer ?
#
loop_
_entity_poly.entity_id
_entity_poly.type
_entity_poly.pdbx_seq_one_letter_code
_entity_poly.pdbx_strand_id
1 'polypeptide(L)'
;ATARAVATMYSAAERSINTIGEVNPLKLSQAALDQFLKPALPGRNNGWIDEVIGAEACMGAGLLLPPPEEYRGSGRFMAAPAGFGTPGAGGSFGYCDPNAEVAYSYVMNRAGQLIVDDPREFALRARMYDVVQTIRVKEGRTGLKLEELNTPHYLARTYMDAHPELKRLP
;
A
#
# COMPACT_ATOMS: atom_id res chain seq x y z
N ALA A 1 15.39 6.40 -6.70
CA ALA A 1 14.70 7.68 -6.36
C ALA A 1 14.82 7.95 -4.85
N THR A 2 14.54 9.16 -4.38
CA THR A 2 14.44 9.44 -2.93
C THR A 2 13.03 9.17 -2.43
N ALA A 3 12.87 8.85 -1.14
CA ALA A 3 11.55 8.66 -0.53
C ALA A 3 10.64 9.90 -0.74
N ARG A 4 11.21 11.11 -0.59
CA ARG A 4 10.49 12.36 -0.85
C ARG A 4 9.95 12.42 -2.28
N ALA A 5 10.78 12.15 -3.28
CA ALA A 5 10.35 12.23 -4.68
C ALA A 5 9.24 11.23 -5.01
N VAL A 6 9.37 9.98 -4.52
CA VAL A 6 8.35 8.94 -4.72
C VAL A 6 7.05 9.31 -4.03
N ALA A 7 7.10 9.74 -2.76
CA ALA A 7 5.92 10.20 -2.03
C ALA A 7 5.24 11.40 -2.71
N THR A 8 6.01 12.34 -3.27
CA THR A 8 5.45 13.47 -4.04
C THR A 8 4.70 12.99 -5.29
N MET A 9 5.22 12.01 -6.03
CA MET A 9 4.51 11.46 -7.19
C MET A 9 3.21 10.76 -6.80
N TYR A 10 3.23 9.94 -5.74
CA TYR A 10 2.01 9.32 -5.23
C TYR A 10 1.02 10.35 -4.67
N SER A 11 1.50 11.43 -4.04
CA SER A 11 0.66 12.53 -3.56
C SER A 11 -0.02 13.26 -4.71
N ALA A 12 0.67 13.45 -5.83
CA ALA A 12 0.07 14.02 -7.02
C ALA A 12 -1.09 13.16 -7.56
N ALA A 13 -0.91 11.84 -7.66
CA ALA A 13 -1.96 10.93 -8.12
C ALA A 13 -3.15 10.88 -7.13
N GLU A 14 -2.84 10.85 -5.84
CA GLU A 14 -3.82 10.85 -4.76
C GLU A 14 -4.67 12.14 -4.75
N ARG A 15 -4.04 13.31 -4.91
CA ARG A 15 -4.75 14.59 -5.06
C ARG A 15 -5.60 14.62 -6.32
N SER A 16 -5.11 14.11 -7.46
CA SER A 16 -5.94 14.01 -8.67
C SER A 16 -7.24 13.25 -8.43
N ILE A 17 -7.24 12.23 -7.57
CA ILE A 17 -8.43 11.45 -7.21
C ILE A 17 -9.32 12.25 -6.25
N ASN A 18 -8.79 12.68 -5.11
CA ASN A 18 -9.59 13.28 -4.05
C ASN A 18 -10.08 14.71 -4.33
N THR A 19 -9.42 15.42 -5.23
CA THR A 19 -9.89 16.73 -5.70
C THR A 19 -10.61 16.64 -7.04
N ILE A 20 -10.94 15.44 -7.53
CA ILE A 20 -11.67 15.22 -8.80
C ILE A 20 -10.99 15.99 -9.96
N GLY A 21 -9.65 15.92 -10.01
CA GLY A 21 -8.85 16.54 -11.05
C GLY A 21 -8.52 18.03 -10.88
N GLU A 22 -9.04 18.74 -9.87
CA GLU A 22 -8.70 20.16 -9.63
C GLU A 22 -7.20 20.38 -9.35
N VAL A 23 -6.61 19.53 -8.49
CA VAL A 23 -5.17 19.47 -8.22
C VAL A 23 -4.60 18.23 -8.91
N ASN A 24 -4.20 18.38 -10.16
CA ASN A 24 -3.78 17.27 -11.02
C ASN A 24 -2.48 17.55 -11.79
N PRO A 25 -1.34 17.64 -11.10
CA PRO A 25 -0.08 18.00 -11.75
C PRO A 25 0.42 16.91 -12.72
N LEU A 26 -0.06 15.67 -12.59
CA LEU A 26 0.21 14.56 -13.51
C LEU A 26 -0.72 14.56 -14.75
N LYS A 27 -1.71 15.45 -14.80
CA LYS A 27 -2.69 15.57 -15.90
C LYS A 27 -3.42 14.26 -16.21
N LEU A 28 -3.72 13.48 -15.18
CA LEU A 28 -4.45 12.21 -15.31
C LEU A 28 -5.91 12.50 -15.61
N SER A 29 -6.42 12.06 -16.76
CA SER A 29 -7.86 12.12 -17.04
C SER A 29 -8.61 11.08 -16.19
N GLN A 30 -9.92 11.26 -16.01
CA GLN A 30 -10.73 10.23 -15.34
C GLN A 30 -10.63 8.88 -16.05
N ALA A 31 -10.67 8.87 -17.39
CA ALA A 31 -10.51 7.65 -18.17
C ALA A 31 -9.14 6.96 -17.94
N ALA A 32 -8.07 7.74 -17.75
CA ALA A 32 -6.77 7.19 -17.41
C ALA A 32 -6.78 6.59 -15.99
N LEU A 33 -7.33 7.30 -15.01
CA LEU A 33 -7.46 6.80 -13.63
C LEU A 33 -8.28 5.50 -13.58
N ASP A 34 -9.42 5.46 -14.28
CA ASP A 34 -10.28 4.27 -14.36
C ASP A 34 -9.52 3.09 -14.94
N GLN A 35 -8.70 3.30 -15.98
CA GLN A 35 -7.88 2.25 -16.56
C GLN A 35 -6.74 1.81 -15.62
N PHE A 36 -6.10 2.74 -14.93
CA PHE A 36 -5.02 2.45 -13.98
C PHE A 36 -5.49 1.65 -12.77
N LEU A 37 -6.69 1.97 -12.27
CA LEU A 37 -7.27 1.40 -11.04
C LEU A 37 -8.22 0.24 -11.29
N LYS A 38 -8.49 -0.11 -12.55
CA LYS A 38 -9.24 -1.31 -12.89
C LYS A 38 -8.38 -2.55 -12.59
N PRO A 39 -8.80 -3.43 -11.67
CA PRO A 39 -8.08 -4.65 -11.42
C PRO A 39 -8.12 -5.56 -12.66
N ALA A 40 -7.00 -6.23 -12.92
CA ALA A 40 -6.92 -7.31 -13.88
C ALA A 40 -7.88 -8.45 -13.46
N LEU A 41 -8.29 -9.27 -14.43
CA LEU A 41 -9.05 -10.47 -14.12
C LEU A 41 -8.13 -11.51 -13.47
N PRO A 42 -8.62 -12.31 -12.50
CA PRO A 42 -7.85 -13.42 -11.95
C PRO A 42 -7.47 -14.42 -13.04
N GLY A 43 -6.37 -15.13 -12.82
CA GLY A 43 -5.92 -16.24 -13.66
C GLY A 43 -6.95 -17.37 -13.70
N ARG A 44 -7.01 -18.07 -14.84
CA ARG A 44 -8.02 -19.12 -15.09
C ARG A 44 -7.94 -20.30 -14.12
N ASN A 45 -6.74 -20.64 -13.67
CA ASN A 45 -6.49 -21.86 -12.87
C ASN A 45 -6.23 -21.54 -11.40
N ASN A 46 -5.40 -20.52 -11.11
CA ASN A 46 -4.90 -20.24 -9.76
C ASN A 46 -5.47 -18.93 -9.16
N GLY A 47 -6.55 -18.41 -9.74
CA GLY A 47 -7.22 -17.21 -9.21
C GLY A 47 -6.27 -16.01 -9.16
N TRP A 48 -6.06 -15.45 -7.97
CA TRP A 48 -5.19 -14.28 -7.76
C TRP A 48 -3.73 -14.62 -7.47
N ILE A 49 -3.37 -15.91 -7.39
CA ILE A 49 -1.98 -16.30 -7.15
C ILE A 49 -1.16 -15.97 -8.39
N ASP A 50 -0.16 -15.10 -8.21
CA ASP A 50 0.84 -14.82 -9.23
C ASP A 50 1.82 -16.00 -9.33
N GLU A 51 2.01 -16.53 -10.54
CA GLU A 51 2.80 -17.75 -10.79
C GLU A 51 4.31 -17.57 -10.53
N VAL A 52 4.80 -16.33 -10.52
CA VAL A 52 6.21 -16.02 -10.30
C VAL A 52 6.47 -15.69 -8.85
N ILE A 53 5.63 -14.82 -8.26
CA ILE A 53 5.75 -14.39 -6.87
C ILE A 53 5.28 -15.49 -5.91
N GLY A 54 4.34 -16.33 -6.32
CA GLY A 54 3.76 -17.40 -5.49
C GLY A 54 2.84 -16.88 -4.38
N ALA A 55 2.32 -15.66 -4.49
CA ALA A 55 1.40 -15.04 -3.54
C ALA A 55 0.25 -14.34 -4.29
N GLU A 56 -0.83 -13.99 -3.57
CA GLU A 56 -1.97 -13.35 -4.22
C GLU A 56 -1.68 -11.88 -4.57
N ALA A 57 -1.65 -11.58 -5.86
CA ALA A 57 -1.40 -10.24 -6.36
C ALA A 57 -2.55 -9.76 -7.24
N CYS A 58 -3.21 -8.70 -6.81
CA CYS A 58 -4.13 -7.96 -7.65
C CYS A 58 -3.38 -6.78 -8.28
N MET A 59 -3.38 -6.69 -9.60
CA MET A 59 -2.68 -5.64 -10.35
C MET A 59 -3.65 -4.85 -11.21
N GLY A 60 -3.42 -3.54 -11.30
CA GLY A 60 -3.97 -2.68 -12.33
C GLY A 60 -2.97 -2.51 -13.49
N ALA A 61 -2.96 -1.34 -14.13
CA ALA A 61 -1.99 -1.03 -15.18
C ALA A 61 -0.61 -0.68 -14.57
N GLY A 62 0.13 -1.69 -14.09
CA GLY A 62 1.51 -1.56 -13.59
C GLY A 62 1.64 -1.25 -12.10
N LEU A 63 0.54 -1.20 -11.36
CA LEU A 63 0.49 -0.98 -9.92
C LEU A 63 -0.21 -2.16 -9.26
N LEU A 64 0.19 -2.50 -8.04
CA LEU A 64 -0.60 -3.39 -7.21
C LEU A 64 -1.81 -2.63 -6.67
N LEU A 65 -2.90 -3.35 -6.51
CA LEU A 65 -4.17 -2.89 -5.99
C LEU A 65 -4.57 -3.77 -4.79
N PRO A 66 -5.44 -3.30 -3.90
CA PRO A 66 -6.10 -4.19 -2.96
C PRO A 66 -6.96 -5.20 -3.73
N PRO A 67 -6.99 -6.47 -3.33
CA PRO A 67 -7.90 -7.43 -3.93
C PRO A 67 -9.37 -7.01 -3.70
N PRO A 68 -10.30 -7.42 -4.59
CA PRO A 68 -11.73 -7.24 -4.39
C PRO A 68 -12.20 -7.79 -3.03
N GLU A 69 -13.31 -7.27 -2.51
CA GLU A 69 -13.82 -7.58 -1.18
C GLU A 69 -13.93 -9.09 -0.92
N GLU A 70 -14.41 -9.84 -1.91
CA GLU A 70 -14.57 -11.29 -1.85
C GLU A 70 -13.25 -12.08 -1.70
N TYR A 71 -12.09 -11.45 -1.91
CA TYR A 71 -10.76 -12.06 -1.85
C TYR A 71 -9.83 -11.43 -0.79
N ARG A 72 -10.35 -10.58 0.11
CA ARG A 72 -9.53 -9.82 1.07
C ARG A 72 -8.87 -10.63 2.19
N GLY A 73 -9.16 -11.92 2.31
CA GLY A 73 -8.83 -12.77 3.46
C GLY A 73 -7.67 -13.77 3.29
N SER A 74 -7.08 -13.93 2.11
CA SER A 74 -6.17 -15.05 1.82
C SER A 74 -4.67 -14.72 1.73
N GLY A 75 -4.28 -13.46 1.53
CA GLY A 75 -2.86 -13.10 1.49
C GLY A 75 -2.56 -11.94 0.54
N ARG A 76 -2.79 -10.71 1.00
CA ARG A 76 -2.60 -9.52 0.16
C ARG A 76 -1.13 -9.21 -0.10
N PHE A 77 -0.67 -9.36 -1.35
CA PHE A 77 0.67 -8.88 -1.72
C PHE A 77 0.82 -7.35 -1.62
N MET A 78 -0.30 -6.61 -1.50
CA MET A 78 -0.34 -5.21 -1.07
C MET A 78 -0.81 -5.09 0.38
N ALA A 79 0.01 -4.46 1.22
CA ALA A 79 -0.23 -4.29 2.65
C ALA A 79 -1.27 -3.23 3.03
N ALA A 80 -1.83 -2.51 2.07
CA ALA A 80 -2.82 -1.46 2.32
C ALA A 80 -4.23 -1.96 1.93
N PRO A 81 -5.25 -1.73 2.79
CA PRO A 81 -6.62 -2.15 2.51
C PRO A 81 -7.28 -1.37 1.36
N ALA A 82 -6.73 -0.19 1.04
CA ALA A 82 -7.16 0.70 -0.02
C ALA A 82 -5.95 1.33 -0.72
N GLY A 83 -6.17 1.86 -1.93
CA GLY A 83 -5.16 2.59 -2.67
C GLY A 83 -4.40 1.75 -3.69
N PHE A 84 -3.19 2.20 -4.04
CA PHE A 84 -2.35 1.55 -5.05
C PHE A 84 -0.88 1.96 -4.92
N GLY A 85 0.02 1.07 -5.34
CA GLY A 85 1.45 1.25 -5.15
C GLY A 85 2.28 0.06 -5.61
N THR A 86 3.56 0.06 -5.24
CA THR A 86 4.50 -0.99 -5.64
C THR A 86 5.56 -1.23 -4.54
N PRO A 87 5.68 -2.46 -4.02
CA PRO A 87 6.84 -2.88 -3.24
C PRO A 87 8.04 -3.09 -4.16
N GLY A 88 9.22 -2.83 -3.64
CA GLY A 88 10.49 -3.08 -4.31
C GLY A 88 11.29 -4.14 -3.56
N ALA A 89 12.07 -4.90 -4.33
CA ALA A 89 12.95 -5.93 -3.79
C ALA A 89 13.84 -5.37 -2.67
N GLY A 90 13.94 -6.13 -1.59
CA GLY A 90 14.70 -5.75 -0.40
C GLY A 90 13.93 -4.87 0.60
N GLY A 91 12.71 -4.41 0.28
CA GLY A 91 11.80 -3.79 1.25
C GLY A 91 11.45 -2.31 1.03
N SER A 92 11.77 -1.71 -0.12
CA SER A 92 11.33 -0.34 -0.42
C SER A 92 9.85 -0.35 -0.75
N PHE A 93 9.13 0.73 -0.48
CA PHE A 93 7.72 0.80 -0.80
C PHE A 93 7.30 2.21 -1.19
N GLY A 94 6.38 2.32 -2.14
CA GLY A 94 5.73 3.57 -2.49
C GLY A 94 4.28 3.30 -2.85
N TYR A 95 3.37 4.10 -2.29
CA TYR A 95 1.94 3.96 -2.55
C TYR A 95 1.19 5.24 -2.18
N CYS A 96 -0.08 5.32 -2.59
CA CYS A 96 -1.05 6.21 -1.97
C CYS A 96 -2.31 5.47 -1.54
N ASP A 97 -2.99 6.05 -0.55
CA ASP A 97 -4.28 5.65 0.00
C ASP A 97 -5.21 6.86 -0.04
N PRO A 98 -6.04 6.97 -1.10
CA PRO A 98 -7.01 8.06 -1.21
C PRO A 98 -8.04 8.08 -0.08
N ASN A 99 -8.38 6.94 0.54
CA ASN A 99 -9.36 6.92 1.63
C ASN A 99 -8.80 7.60 2.90
N ALA A 100 -7.51 7.41 3.16
CA ALA A 100 -6.82 8.06 4.27
C ALA A 100 -6.27 9.45 3.93
N GLU A 101 -6.30 9.85 2.66
CA GLU A 101 -5.62 11.03 2.11
C GLU A 101 -4.11 11.01 2.31
N VAL A 102 -3.49 9.86 2.05
CA VAL A 102 -2.07 9.63 2.31
C VAL A 102 -1.34 9.27 1.04
N ALA A 103 -0.14 9.82 0.89
CA ALA A 103 0.90 9.28 0.02
C ALA A 103 2.16 9.04 0.83
N TYR A 104 2.81 7.90 0.60
CA TYR A 104 3.91 7.45 1.43
C TYR A 104 4.99 6.79 0.58
N SER A 105 6.23 6.91 1.05
CA SER A 105 7.32 6.12 0.51
C SER A 105 8.39 5.86 1.56
N TYR A 106 8.94 4.65 1.49
CA TYR A 106 10.11 4.21 2.20
C TYR A 106 11.18 3.75 1.20
N VAL A 107 12.39 4.28 1.36
CA VAL A 107 13.56 3.96 0.54
C VAL A 107 14.74 3.77 1.47
N MET A 108 15.53 2.74 1.20
CA MET A 108 16.66 2.31 2.02
C MET A 108 17.76 1.74 1.12
N ASN A 109 18.97 1.62 1.67
CA ASN A 109 20.14 1.08 0.98
C ASN A 109 20.57 -0.31 1.49
N ARG A 110 20.04 -0.75 2.64
CA ARG A 110 20.24 -2.12 3.14
C ARG A 110 19.04 -2.98 2.77
N ALA A 111 19.23 -3.88 1.81
CA ALA A 111 18.19 -4.84 1.41
C ALA A 111 17.87 -5.80 2.57
N GLY A 112 16.58 -5.97 2.84
CA GLY A 112 16.02 -7.04 3.65
C GLY A 112 15.67 -8.26 2.81
N GLN A 113 14.99 -9.24 3.41
CA GLN A 113 14.58 -10.48 2.76
C GLN A 113 13.11 -10.47 2.32
N LEU A 114 12.34 -9.47 2.73
CA LEU A 114 10.91 -9.38 2.46
C LEU A 114 10.62 -8.31 1.41
N ILE A 115 9.76 -8.67 0.46
CA ILE A 115 9.21 -7.75 -0.53
C ILE A 115 7.92 -7.09 -0.03
N VAL A 116 7.06 -7.85 0.67
CA VAL A 116 5.83 -7.36 1.29
C VAL A 116 6.08 -7.11 2.77
N ASP A 117 5.64 -5.96 3.27
CA ASP A 117 5.74 -5.59 4.70
C ASP A 117 7.12 -5.83 5.30
N ASP A 118 8.17 -5.27 4.67
CA ASP A 118 9.48 -5.25 5.33
C ASP A 118 9.31 -4.65 6.74
N PRO A 119 9.76 -5.31 7.82
CA PRO A 119 9.42 -4.90 9.18
C PRO A 119 9.78 -3.44 9.49
N ARG A 120 10.83 -2.93 8.86
CA ARG A 120 11.27 -1.53 9.01
C ARG A 120 10.31 -0.58 8.32
N GLU A 121 9.90 -0.91 7.10
CA GLU A 121 8.92 -0.16 6.34
C GLU A 121 7.56 -0.17 7.04
N PHE A 122 7.09 -1.37 7.40
CA PHE A 122 5.79 -1.59 8.03
C PHE A 122 5.68 -0.84 9.35
N ALA A 123 6.73 -0.87 10.20
CA ALA A 123 6.73 -0.13 11.46
C ALA A 123 6.54 1.39 11.27
N LEU A 124 7.20 1.97 10.25
CA LEU A 124 7.07 3.40 9.93
C LEU A 124 5.69 3.73 9.37
N ARG A 125 5.18 2.92 8.45
CA ARG A 125 3.86 3.12 7.85
C ARG A 125 2.73 2.96 8.86
N ALA A 126 2.78 1.93 9.70
CA ALA A 126 1.80 1.73 10.77
C ALA A 126 1.80 2.92 11.74
N ARG A 127 2.97 3.43 12.12
CA ARG A 127 3.06 4.62 12.98
C ARG A 127 2.53 5.88 12.29
N MET A 128 2.78 6.04 10.99
CA MET A 128 2.21 7.13 10.21
C MET A 128 0.68 7.10 10.26
N TYR A 129 0.05 5.93 10.09
CA TYR A 129 -1.42 5.80 10.18
C TYR A 129 -1.97 6.14 11.56
N ASP A 130 -1.28 5.79 12.65
CA ASP A 130 -1.69 6.19 14.00
C ASP A 130 -1.70 7.72 14.17
N VAL A 131 -0.72 8.40 13.58
CA VAL A 131 -0.63 9.87 13.60
C VAL A 131 -1.74 10.48 12.74
N VAL A 132 -1.98 9.95 11.54
CA VAL A 132 -3.09 10.40 10.67
C VAL A 132 -4.43 10.20 11.37
N GLN A 133 -4.65 9.06 12.03
CA GLN A 133 -5.84 8.83 12.86
C GLN A 133 -6.02 9.92 13.90
N THR A 134 -4.95 10.27 14.62
CA THR A 134 -4.98 11.31 15.65
C THR A 134 -5.37 12.67 15.07
N ILE A 135 -4.84 13.02 13.90
CA ILE A 135 -5.18 14.27 13.20
C ILE A 135 -6.65 14.27 12.80
N ARG A 136 -7.12 13.21 12.12
CA ARG A 136 -8.51 13.09 11.64
C ARG A 136 -9.53 13.19 12.78
N VAL A 137 -9.28 12.52 13.90
CA VAL A 137 -10.15 12.60 15.07
C VAL A 137 -10.20 14.02 15.65
N LYS A 138 -9.06 14.72 15.74
CA LYS A 138 -9.02 16.12 16.19
C LYS A 138 -9.79 17.06 15.25
N GLU A 139 -9.79 16.77 13.96
CA GLU A 139 -10.53 17.52 12.93
C GLU A 139 -12.02 17.12 12.84
N GLY A 140 -12.50 16.20 13.67
CA GLY A 140 -13.90 15.72 13.63
C GLY A 140 -14.22 14.85 12.40
N ARG A 141 -13.19 14.29 11.74
CA ARG A 141 -13.33 13.44 10.55
C ARG A 141 -13.50 11.98 10.93
N THR A 142 -14.09 11.19 10.02
CA THR A 142 -14.21 9.73 10.17
C THR A 142 -12.83 9.09 10.42
N GLY A 143 -12.75 8.29 11.47
CA GLY A 143 -11.56 7.52 11.82
C GLY A 143 -11.23 6.44 10.79
N LEU A 144 -9.96 6.07 10.75
CA LEU A 144 -9.40 4.98 9.99
C LEU A 144 -9.62 3.64 10.73
N LYS A 145 -9.70 2.56 9.96
CA LYS A 145 -9.73 1.20 10.49
C LYS A 145 -8.31 0.74 10.80
N LEU A 146 -7.76 1.20 11.93
CA LEU A 146 -6.37 0.92 12.31
C LEU A 146 -6.04 -0.56 12.42
N GLU A 147 -6.99 -1.42 12.80
CA GLU A 147 -6.78 -2.88 12.83
C GLU A 147 -6.41 -3.44 11.45
N GLU A 148 -7.10 -2.99 10.38
CA GLU A 148 -6.78 -3.41 9.01
C GLU A 148 -5.44 -2.84 8.54
N LEU A 149 -5.12 -1.60 8.93
CA LEU A 149 -3.92 -0.87 8.50
C LEU A 149 -2.64 -1.31 9.24
N ASN A 150 -2.79 -1.76 10.48
CA ASN A 150 -1.70 -2.17 11.37
C ASN A 150 -1.58 -3.70 11.47
N THR A 151 -2.26 -4.45 10.61
CA THR A 151 -2.07 -5.90 10.50
C THR A 151 -1.07 -6.19 9.37
N PRO A 152 0.12 -6.74 9.66
CA PRO A 152 1.07 -7.09 8.63
C PRO A 152 0.58 -8.31 7.83
N HIS A 153 1.01 -8.40 6.58
CA HIS A 153 0.86 -9.56 5.74
C HIS A 153 1.40 -10.82 6.44
N TYR A 154 0.76 -11.97 6.22
CA TYR A 154 1.09 -13.19 6.96
C TYR A 154 2.56 -13.62 6.77
N LEU A 155 3.16 -13.41 5.58
CA LEU A 155 4.57 -13.69 5.33
C LEU A 155 5.49 -12.84 6.22
N ALA A 156 5.19 -11.55 6.34
CA ALA A 156 5.94 -10.64 7.20
C ALA A 156 5.70 -10.95 8.68
N ARG A 157 4.47 -11.30 9.07
CA ARG A 157 4.15 -11.76 10.43
C ARG A 157 4.96 -12.99 10.82
N THR A 158 4.95 -14.03 10.00
CA THR A 158 5.73 -15.26 10.23
C THR A 158 7.22 -14.95 10.38
N TYR A 159 7.76 -14.06 9.54
CA TYR A 159 9.15 -13.64 9.64
C TYR A 159 9.44 -12.87 10.94
N MET A 160 8.58 -11.94 11.33
CA MET A 160 8.71 -11.18 12.59
C MET A 160 8.52 -12.06 13.84
N ASP A 161 7.72 -13.13 13.76
CA ASP A 161 7.58 -14.10 14.84
C ASP A 161 8.87 -14.90 15.06
N ALA A 162 9.60 -15.21 13.99
CA ALA A 162 10.93 -15.81 14.05
C ALA A 162 12.05 -14.82 14.46
N HIS A 163 11.81 -13.51 14.26
CA HIS A 163 12.73 -12.42 14.56
C HIS A 163 12.08 -11.32 15.41
N PRO A 164 11.81 -11.57 16.70
CA PRO A 164 11.05 -10.66 17.55
C PRO A 164 11.64 -9.25 17.68
N GLU A 165 12.96 -9.11 17.50
CA GLU A 165 13.67 -7.83 17.47
C GLU A 165 13.24 -6.91 16.32
N LEU A 166 12.61 -7.46 15.28
CA LEU A 166 12.07 -6.73 14.14
C LEU A 166 10.61 -6.30 14.34
N LYS A 167 9.95 -6.73 15.42
CA LYS A 167 8.58 -6.33 15.70
C LYS A 167 8.53 -4.83 15.97
N ARG A 168 7.45 -4.21 15.50
CA ARG A 168 7.17 -2.79 15.75
C ARG A 168 7.15 -2.54 17.27
N LEU A 169 7.81 -1.46 17.69
CA LEU A 169 7.73 -0.98 19.07
C LEU A 169 6.31 -0.48 19.41
N PRO A 170 5.89 -0.63 20.68
CA PRO A 170 4.57 -0.16 21.14
C PRO A 170 4.37 1.35 20.91
#